data_AF-A0A822CIQ5-F1
#
_entry.id   AF-A0A822CIQ5-F1
#
_cell.length_a   1.000
_cell.length_b   1.000
_cell.length_c   1.000
_cell.angle_alpha   90.00
_cell.angle_beta   90.00
_cell.angle_gamma   90.00
#
_symmetry.space_group_name_H-M   'P 1'
#
loop_
_entity.id
_entity.type
_entity.pdbx_description
1 polymer ?
#
loop_
_entity_poly.entity_id
_entity_poly.type
_entity_poly.pdbx_seq_one_letter_code
_entity_poly.pdbx_strand_id
1 'polypeptide(L)'
;MSTFFKNLFSVKNYFDKIQSLCLYGVPNLISEVFPILIKCRKVKYLDFQGNNELVLKSGKENRLCKLIHLTHLLLIQSSVDSKSLQELLQSSPNLFDLNIHSTSLHSLLEQQSICHLFEERITHLYIFIIYSDVFEQVTTTISRLSSIFKRLKHLYINIPMSDKSFESVILSIFNQLTQWSSLISLEIYGLSEKFQDSIRQWLRNHSPFNDSDSFISEYPKRTFKLWL
;
A
#
# COMPACT_ATOMS: atom_id res chain seq x y z
N MET A 1 15.59 7.39 24.28
CA MET A 1 15.46 8.64 23.52
C MET A 1 16.84 9.11 23.10
N SER A 2 17.20 8.89 21.83
CA SER A 2 18.51 9.31 21.30
C SER A 2 18.69 10.82 21.41
N THR A 3 19.94 11.29 21.43
CA THR A 3 20.29 12.72 21.51
C THR A 3 19.66 13.53 20.37
N PHE A 4 19.45 12.90 19.21
CA PHE A 4 18.75 13.48 18.06
C PHE A 4 17.30 13.85 18.39
N PHE A 5 16.53 12.94 18.99
CA PHE A 5 15.14 13.22 19.35
C PHE A 5 15.02 14.27 20.46
N LYS A 6 15.91 14.23 21.45
CA LYS A 6 15.94 15.25 22.52
C LYS A 6 16.13 16.66 21.94
N ASN A 7 16.99 16.80 20.93
CA ASN A 7 17.21 18.08 20.24
C ASN A 7 16.04 18.47 19.33
N LEU A 8 15.37 17.51 18.68
CA LEU A 8 14.16 17.78 17.88
C LEU A 8 12.99 18.26 18.76
N PHE A 9 12.85 17.69 19.97
CA PHE A 9 11.74 17.97 20.88
C PHE A 9 11.83 19.32 21.62
N SER A 10 12.97 20.01 21.59
CA SER A 10 13.11 21.35 22.18
C SER A 10 12.44 22.44 21.34
N VAL A 11 12.14 22.17 20.07
CA VAL A 11 11.59 23.15 19.12
C VAL A 11 10.09 22.92 18.92
N LYS A 12 9.28 23.26 19.93
CA LYS A 12 7.82 23.04 19.96
C LYS A 12 7.04 23.54 18.73
N ASN A 13 7.52 24.59 18.05
CA ASN A 13 6.76 25.28 17.01
C ASN A 13 6.82 24.63 15.60
N TYR A 14 7.65 23.61 15.39
CA TYR A 14 7.80 23.00 14.05
C TYR A 14 6.88 21.79 13.81
N PHE A 15 6.52 21.04 14.84
CA PHE A 15 5.75 19.79 14.69
C PHE A 15 4.35 20.00 14.09
N ASP A 16 3.69 21.12 14.41
CA ASP A 16 2.37 21.46 13.86
C ASP A 16 2.38 21.84 12.37
N LYS A 17 3.57 21.98 11.77
CA LYS A 17 3.75 22.29 10.34
C LYS A 17 4.15 21.06 9.52
N ILE A 18 4.56 19.96 10.17
CA ILE A 18 5.00 18.75 9.47
C ILE A 18 3.78 18.09 8.82
N GLN A 19 3.80 17.99 7.49
CA GLN A 19 2.78 17.31 6.69
C GLN A 19 3.27 15.98 6.11
N SER A 20 4.59 15.81 5.96
CA SER A 20 5.21 14.58 5.50
C SER A 20 6.27 14.17 6.51
N LEU A 21 6.22 12.93 6.97
CA LEU A 21 7.19 12.37 7.87
C LEU A 21 7.75 11.08 7.24
N CYS A 22 9.02 11.13 6.89
CA CYS A 22 9.72 9.96 6.36
C CYS A 22 10.74 9.46 7.39
N LEU A 23 10.68 8.17 7.67
CA LEU A 23 11.46 7.49 8.70
C LEU A 23 12.25 6.38 8.01
N TYR A 24 13.40 6.71 7.44
CA TYR A 24 14.22 5.75 6.69
C TYR A 24 15.36 5.18 7.54
N GLY A 25 15.54 3.87 7.49
CA GLY A 25 16.76 3.20 7.95
C GLY A 25 17.07 3.39 9.43
N VAL A 26 16.06 3.52 10.28
CA VAL A 26 16.26 3.69 11.72
C VAL A 26 15.84 2.43 12.47
N PRO A 27 16.76 1.46 12.66
CA PRO A 27 16.46 0.23 13.37
C PRO A 27 16.00 0.54 14.80
N ASN A 28 14.93 -0.13 15.26
CA ASN A 28 14.36 0.00 16.60
C ASN A 28 13.79 1.38 16.98
N LEU A 29 13.62 2.30 16.03
CA LEU A 29 13.08 3.65 16.30
C LEU A 29 11.63 3.65 16.77
N ILE A 30 10.92 2.54 16.61
CA ILE A 30 9.47 2.56 16.49
C ILE A 30 8.77 2.75 17.84
N SER A 31 9.44 2.41 18.94
CA SER A 31 9.00 2.83 20.28
C SER A 31 9.11 4.35 20.52
N GLU A 32 9.97 5.06 19.77
CA GLU A 32 10.21 6.50 19.88
C GLU A 32 9.44 7.32 18.82
N VAL A 33 8.95 6.69 17.74
CA VAL A 33 8.20 7.35 16.66
C VAL A 33 6.81 7.81 17.12
N PHE A 34 6.11 7.02 17.93
CA PHE A 34 4.75 7.38 18.33
C PHE A 34 4.64 8.71 19.11
N PRO A 35 5.53 9.00 20.08
CA PRO A 35 5.61 10.31 20.71
C PRO A 35 5.80 11.47 19.72
N ILE A 36 6.45 11.23 18.57
CA ILE A 36 6.61 12.21 17.50
C ILE A 36 5.32 12.36 16.73
N LEU A 37 4.70 11.25 16.29
CA LEU A 37 3.43 11.24 15.58
C LEU A 37 2.32 11.96 16.37
N ILE A 38 2.29 11.81 17.70
CA ILE A 38 1.36 12.51 18.59
C ILE A 38 1.51 14.03 18.50
N LYS A 39 2.73 14.53 18.28
CA LYS A 39 3.02 15.96 18.11
C LYS A 39 2.81 16.42 16.68
N CYS A 40 3.02 15.56 15.69
CA CYS A 40 2.86 15.87 14.28
C CYS A 40 1.40 15.72 13.81
N ARG A 41 0.46 16.43 14.45
CA ARG A 41 -0.99 16.23 14.24
C ARG A 41 -1.45 16.44 12.79
N LYS A 42 -0.72 17.23 12.00
CA LYS A 42 -1.05 17.55 10.59
C LYS A 42 -0.37 16.66 9.56
N VAL A 43 0.29 15.59 9.99
CA VAL A 43 0.93 14.64 9.06
C VAL A 43 -0.13 14.01 8.16
N LYS A 44 0.10 14.13 6.87
CA LYS A 44 -0.69 13.55 5.78
C LYS A 44 -0.02 12.33 5.17
N TYR A 45 1.31 12.33 5.13
CA TYR A 45 2.14 11.30 4.51
C TYR A 45 3.08 10.73 5.57
N LEU A 46 3.03 9.41 5.75
CA LEU A 46 3.92 8.70 6.65
C LEU A 46 4.63 7.58 5.89
N ASP A 47 5.96 7.61 5.91
CA ASP A 47 6.81 6.68 5.20
C ASP A 47 7.75 5.97 6.17
N PHE A 48 7.70 4.64 6.16
CA PHE A 48 8.50 3.76 7.02
C PHE A 48 9.53 2.92 6.25
N GLN A 49 9.92 3.32 5.05
CA GLN A 49 10.75 2.47 4.19
C GLN A 49 12.08 2.07 4.83
N GLY A 50 12.44 0.79 4.71
CA GLY A 50 13.73 0.25 5.16
C GLY A 50 13.86 0.12 6.67
N ASN A 51 12.75 -0.01 7.41
CA ASN A 51 12.76 -0.31 8.84
C ASN A 51 12.50 -1.80 9.09
N ASN A 52 13.45 -2.48 9.72
CA ASN A 52 13.40 -3.95 9.84
C ASN A 52 12.18 -4.48 10.60
N GLU A 53 11.66 -3.78 11.62
CA GLU A 53 10.48 -4.22 12.41
C GLU A 53 9.72 -3.03 13.03
N LEU A 54 8.48 -2.80 12.60
CA LEU A 54 7.55 -1.86 13.21
C LEU A 54 6.85 -2.50 14.41
N VAL A 55 7.47 -2.38 15.60
CA VAL A 55 6.88 -2.76 16.89
C VAL A 55 6.46 -1.50 17.67
N LEU A 56 5.18 -1.25 17.71
CA LEU A 56 4.56 -0.20 18.49
C LEU A 56 4.26 -0.73 19.90
N LYS A 57 4.96 -0.17 20.89
CA LYS A 57 4.64 -0.43 22.30
C LYS A 57 3.57 0.56 22.74
N SER A 58 2.34 0.07 22.88
CA SER A 58 1.27 0.82 23.54
C SER A 58 1.68 1.10 24.99
N GLY A 59 2.19 2.29 25.28
CA GLY A 59 2.21 2.76 26.67
C GLY A 59 0.78 2.80 27.19
N LYS A 60 0.53 2.34 28.42
CA LYS A 60 -0.79 2.24 29.07
C LYS A 60 -1.63 3.54 29.05
N GLU A 61 -1.04 4.67 28.67
CA GLU A 61 -1.66 5.99 28.67
C GLU A 61 -1.78 6.62 27.26
N ASN A 62 -1.22 6.00 26.22
CA ASN A 62 -1.27 6.56 24.87
C ASN A 62 -2.57 6.18 24.17
N ARG A 63 -3.65 6.88 24.54
CA ARG A 63 -4.73 7.16 23.57
C ARG A 63 -4.05 7.87 22.40
N LEU A 64 -3.73 7.12 21.34
CA LEU A 64 -3.16 7.69 20.14
C LEU A 64 -4.03 8.88 19.75
N CYS A 65 -3.43 10.08 19.80
CA CYS A 65 -4.07 11.27 19.27
C CYS A 65 -4.45 10.91 17.83
N LYS A 66 -5.74 11.04 17.49
CA LYS A 66 -6.23 10.68 16.17
C LYS A 66 -5.37 11.38 15.11
N LEU A 67 -4.67 10.60 14.29
CA LEU A 67 -3.95 11.04 13.11
C LEU A 67 -4.96 11.33 12.00
N ILE A 68 -5.90 12.24 12.26
CA ILE A 68 -7.04 12.55 11.38
C ILE A 68 -6.60 13.11 10.03
N HIS A 69 -5.37 13.63 9.93
CA HIS A 69 -4.85 14.16 8.67
C HIS A 69 -4.08 13.12 7.86
N LEU A 70 -3.74 11.97 8.46
CA LEU A 70 -2.99 10.93 7.76
C LEU A 70 -3.88 10.33 6.68
N THR A 71 -3.39 10.43 5.44
CA THR A 71 -4.12 10.03 4.22
C THR A 71 -3.33 9.01 3.41
N HIS A 72 -2.00 9.04 3.52
CA HIS A 72 -1.07 8.17 2.79
C HIS A 72 -0.10 7.48 3.75
N LEU A 73 0.05 6.17 3.60
CA LEU A 73 0.94 5.33 4.40
C LEU A 73 1.81 4.48 3.48
N LEU A 74 3.13 4.54 3.68
CA LEU A 74 4.11 3.78 2.91
C LEU A 74 4.90 2.82 3.80
N LEU A 75 4.79 1.53 3.49
CA LEU A 75 5.33 0.37 4.21
C LEU A 75 6.16 -0.50 3.24
N ILE A 76 7.18 0.09 2.63
CA ILE A 76 8.07 -0.61 1.69
C ILE A 76 9.27 -1.17 2.46
N GLN A 77 9.56 -2.47 2.32
CA GLN A 77 10.68 -3.11 3.04
C GLN A 77 10.60 -2.91 4.56
N SER A 78 9.39 -2.85 5.09
CA SER A 78 9.12 -2.79 6.52
C SER A 78 8.38 -4.05 6.93
N SER A 79 8.94 -4.82 7.87
CA SER A 79 8.12 -5.82 8.57
C SER A 79 7.27 -5.07 9.59
N VAL A 80 5.97 -5.32 9.60
CA VAL A 80 5.03 -4.59 10.44
C VAL A 80 4.35 -5.56 11.36
N ASP A 81 4.51 -5.37 12.67
CA ASP A 81 3.72 -6.09 13.64
C ASP A 81 2.24 -5.77 13.41
N SER A 82 1.40 -6.80 13.35
CA SER A 82 -0.01 -6.65 12.98
C SER A 82 -0.76 -5.78 13.98
N LYS A 83 -0.49 -5.95 15.28
CA LYS A 83 -1.10 -5.15 16.34
C LYS A 83 -0.74 -3.68 16.20
N SER A 84 0.53 -3.43 15.93
CA SER A 84 1.08 -2.10 15.67
C SER A 84 0.38 -1.43 14.48
N LEU A 85 0.31 -2.11 13.34
CA LEU A 85 -0.40 -1.58 12.19
C LEU A 85 -1.88 -1.32 12.50
N GLN A 86 -2.53 -2.24 13.20
CA GLN A 86 -3.93 -2.09 13.57
C GLN A 86 -4.14 -0.83 14.42
N GLU A 87 -3.29 -0.56 15.40
CA GLU A 87 -3.35 0.67 16.22
C GLU A 87 -3.14 1.93 15.38
N LEU A 88 -2.18 1.91 14.44
CA LEU A 88 -1.94 3.01 13.50
C LEU A 88 -3.16 3.26 12.60
N LEU A 89 -3.73 2.20 12.03
CA LEU A 89 -4.94 2.27 11.19
C LEU A 89 -6.12 2.80 12.00
N GLN A 90 -6.38 2.27 13.20
CA GLN A 90 -7.45 2.76 14.07
C GLN A 90 -7.32 4.25 14.41
N SER A 91 -6.09 4.73 14.54
CA SER A 91 -5.80 6.13 14.82
C SER A 91 -5.90 7.04 13.60
N SER A 92 -5.95 6.48 12.39
CA SER A 92 -5.88 7.19 11.12
C SER A 92 -7.17 6.97 10.31
N PRO A 93 -8.30 7.57 10.73
CA PRO A 93 -9.61 7.29 10.14
C PRO A 93 -9.74 7.73 8.67
N ASN A 94 -8.89 8.67 8.24
CA ASN A 94 -8.91 9.23 6.88
C ASN A 94 -7.81 8.63 5.98
N LEU A 95 -7.15 7.56 6.42
CA LEU A 95 -6.17 6.87 5.60
C LEU A 95 -6.89 6.15 4.47
N PHE A 96 -6.58 6.51 3.22
CA PHE A 96 -7.19 5.89 2.05
C PHE A 96 -6.19 5.40 1.01
N ASP A 97 -4.91 5.80 1.15
CA ASP A 97 -3.81 5.44 0.26
C ASP A 97 -2.77 4.62 1.03
N LEU A 98 -2.52 3.41 0.53
CA LEU A 98 -1.58 2.45 1.11
C LEU A 98 -0.58 1.96 0.05
N ASN A 99 0.70 2.18 0.35
CA ASN A 99 1.82 1.66 -0.41
C ASN A 99 2.51 0.57 0.41
N ILE A 100 2.57 -0.66 -0.08
CA ILE A 100 3.01 -1.79 0.72
C ILE A 100 3.73 -2.86 -0.09
N HIS A 101 4.69 -3.54 0.54
CA HIS A 101 5.34 -4.70 -0.02
C HIS A 101 4.44 -5.94 -0.05
N SER A 102 4.54 -6.78 -1.08
CA SER A 102 3.65 -7.92 -1.30
C SER A 102 3.67 -8.92 -0.12
N THR A 103 4.85 -9.21 0.43
CA THR A 103 5.01 -10.14 1.56
C THR A 103 4.42 -9.59 2.85
N SER A 104 4.61 -8.29 3.14
CA SER A 104 3.99 -7.64 4.28
C SER A 104 2.47 -7.63 4.14
N LEU A 105 1.97 -7.33 2.94
CA LEU A 105 0.54 -7.39 2.66
C LEU A 105 -0.02 -8.79 2.91
N HIS A 106 0.64 -9.83 2.39
CA HIS A 106 0.24 -11.23 2.59
C HIS A 106 0.00 -11.56 4.07
N SER A 107 0.98 -11.26 4.94
CA SER A 107 0.88 -11.51 6.38
C SER A 107 -0.26 -10.74 7.05
N LEU A 108 -0.56 -9.53 6.57
CA LEU A 108 -1.63 -8.69 7.10
C LEU A 108 -3.02 -9.17 6.66
N LEU A 109 -3.14 -9.77 5.46
CA LEU A 109 -4.41 -10.32 4.99
C LEU A 109 -4.84 -11.55 5.81
N GLU A 110 -3.95 -12.18 6.57
CA GLU A 110 -4.29 -13.23 7.54
C GLU A 110 -5.01 -12.69 8.79
N GLN A 111 -5.06 -11.37 8.98
CA GLN A 111 -5.59 -10.73 10.18
C GLN A 111 -6.95 -10.08 9.91
N GLN A 112 -8.04 -10.74 10.31
CA GLN A 112 -9.41 -10.29 10.02
C GLN A 112 -9.69 -8.84 10.47
N SER A 113 -9.13 -8.41 11.60
CA SER A 113 -9.29 -7.04 12.11
C SER A 113 -8.68 -5.99 11.18
N ILE A 114 -7.56 -6.31 10.54
CA ILE A 114 -6.87 -5.43 9.58
C ILE A 114 -7.60 -5.45 8.25
N CYS A 115 -8.03 -6.62 7.78
CA CYS A 115 -8.84 -6.76 6.57
C CYS A 115 -10.10 -5.89 6.62
N HIS A 116 -10.79 -5.87 7.76
CA HIS A 116 -11.95 -5.02 7.95
C HIS A 116 -11.61 -3.52 7.84
N LEU A 117 -10.51 -3.08 8.44
CA LEU A 117 -10.05 -1.68 8.33
C LEU A 117 -9.65 -1.31 6.89
N PHE A 118 -9.07 -2.26 6.15
CA PHE A 118 -8.74 -2.09 4.74
C PHE A 118 -10.00 -1.96 3.88
N GLU A 119 -10.97 -2.86 4.06
CA GLU A 119 -12.27 -2.85 3.36
C GLU A 119 -12.98 -1.52 3.51
N GLU A 120 -12.99 -0.95 4.72
CA GLU A 120 -13.70 0.28 5.02
C GLU A 120 -13.07 1.54 4.41
N ARG A 121 -11.74 1.57 4.25
CA ARG A 121 -11.00 2.84 4.12
C ARG A 121 -10.10 2.93 2.91
N ILE A 122 -9.44 1.85 2.54
CA ILE A 122 -8.41 1.90 1.50
C ILE A 122 -9.09 1.93 0.14
N THR A 123 -8.83 3.00 -0.60
CA THR A 123 -9.33 3.23 -1.96
C THR A 123 -8.21 3.27 -2.99
N HIS A 124 -6.97 3.48 -2.55
CA HIS A 124 -5.77 3.45 -3.39
C HIS A 124 -4.78 2.46 -2.77
N LEU A 125 -4.35 1.48 -3.56
CA LEU A 125 -3.41 0.46 -3.12
C LEU A 125 -2.26 0.38 -4.13
N TYR A 126 -1.04 0.49 -3.63
CA TYR A 126 0.17 0.27 -4.41
C TYR A 126 0.94 -0.92 -3.84
N ILE A 127 1.11 -1.97 -4.64
CA ILE A 127 1.78 -3.21 -4.25
C ILE A 127 3.15 -3.26 -4.90
N PHE A 128 4.19 -3.39 -4.08
CA PHE A 128 5.56 -3.60 -4.52
C PHE A 128 5.90 -5.09 -4.43
N ILE A 129 6.22 -5.70 -5.56
CA ILE A 129 6.74 -7.07 -5.64
C ILE A 129 8.25 -6.97 -5.90
N ILE A 130 9.04 -7.78 -5.20
CA ILE A 130 10.50 -7.87 -5.41
C ILE A 130 10.90 -9.29 -5.86
N TYR A 131 12.09 -9.43 -6.45
CA TYR A 131 12.57 -10.71 -6.99
C TYR A 131 12.66 -11.85 -5.95
N SER A 132 12.78 -11.52 -4.66
CA SER A 132 12.83 -12.51 -3.58
C SER A 132 11.44 -12.95 -3.08
N ASP A 133 10.36 -12.40 -3.64
CA ASP A 133 9.01 -12.78 -3.21
C ASP A 133 8.67 -14.19 -3.68
N VAL A 134 8.10 -14.98 -2.77
CA VAL A 134 7.62 -16.32 -3.10
C VAL A 134 6.41 -16.18 -4.01
N PHE A 135 6.56 -16.60 -5.27
CA PHE A 135 5.56 -16.47 -6.32
C PHE A 135 4.15 -16.94 -5.90
N GLU A 136 4.05 -18.05 -5.17
CA GLU A 136 2.79 -18.59 -4.65
C GLU A 136 2.11 -17.66 -3.63
N GLN A 137 2.90 -17.00 -2.77
CA GLN A 137 2.39 -16.02 -1.81
C GLN A 137 1.86 -14.78 -2.53
N VAL A 138 2.55 -14.31 -3.57
CA VAL A 138 2.10 -13.19 -4.38
C VAL A 138 0.76 -13.54 -5.04
N THR A 139 0.67 -14.70 -5.69
CA THR A 139 -0.56 -15.18 -6.34
C THR A 139 -1.74 -15.24 -5.37
N THR A 140 -1.50 -15.80 -4.18
CA THR A 140 -2.52 -15.92 -3.11
C THR A 140 -2.92 -14.56 -2.54
N THR A 141 -1.98 -13.62 -2.41
CA THR A 141 -2.25 -12.26 -1.93
C THR A 141 -3.14 -11.52 -2.91
N ILE A 142 -2.75 -11.56 -4.18
CA ILE A 142 -3.48 -10.91 -5.27
C ILE A 142 -4.90 -11.46 -5.42
N SER A 143 -5.06 -12.79 -5.33
CA SER A 143 -6.38 -13.41 -5.51
C SER A 143 -7.41 -13.08 -4.41
N ARG A 144 -6.93 -12.55 -3.27
CA ARG A 144 -7.77 -12.15 -2.13
C ARG A 144 -8.12 -10.67 -2.13
N LEU A 145 -7.49 -9.86 -2.98
CA LEU A 145 -7.71 -8.41 -2.95
C LEU A 145 -9.16 -8.04 -3.23
N SER A 146 -9.86 -8.77 -4.12
CA SER A 146 -11.27 -8.50 -4.45
C SER A 146 -12.25 -8.65 -3.30
N SER A 147 -12.02 -9.64 -2.45
CA SER A 147 -12.92 -9.89 -1.32
C SER A 147 -12.69 -8.91 -0.18
N ILE A 148 -11.46 -8.39 -0.05
CA ILE A 148 -11.05 -7.51 1.05
C ILE A 148 -11.27 -6.04 0.69
N PHE A 149 -10.74 -5.57 -0.44
CA PHE A 149 -10.75 -4.14 -0.78
C PHE A 149 -11.96 -3.75 -1.63
N LYS A 150 -13.17 -3.86 -1.06
CA LYS A 150 -14.43 -3.60 -1.81
C LYS A 150 -14.60 -2.16 -2.29
N ARG A 151 -13.88 -1.20 -1.69
CA ARG A 151 -13.89 0.23 -2.04
C ARG A 151 -12.69 0.66 -2.90
N LEU A 152 -11.88 -0.28 -3.36
CA LEU A 152 -10.67 0.02 -4.11
C LEU A 152 -11.01 0.66 -5.45
N LYS A 153 -10.56 1.91 -5.64
CA LYS A 153 -10.71 2.66 -6.88
C LYS A 153 -9.46 2.59 -7.75
N HIS A 154 -8.28 2.57 -7.14
CA HIS A 154 -7.02 2.57 -7.86
C HIS A 154 -6.12 1.46 -7.32
N LEU A 155 -5.70 0.56 -8.21
CA LEU A 155 -4.71 -0.46 -7.91
C LEU A 155 -3.48 -0.26 -8.79
N TYR A 156 -2.34 -0.21 -8.14
CA TYR A 156 -1.04 -0.13 -8.78
C TYR A 156 -0.20 -1.32 -8.36
N ILE A 157 0.44 -1.99 -9.30
CA ILE A 157 1.29 -3.15 -9.03
C ILE A 157 2.62 -2.93 -9.72
N ASN A 158 3.70 -2.95 -8.95
CA ASN A 158 5.05 -2.87 -9.47
C ASN A 158 5.70 -4.25 -9.45
N ILE A 159 5.96 -4.79 -10.63
CA ILE A 159 6.59 -6.11 -10.83
C ILE A 159 8.06 -5.90 -11.20
N PRO A 160 8.99 -6.68 -10.61
CA PRO A 160 10.38 -6.67 -11.03
C PRO A 160 10.48 -7.01 -12.52
N MET A 161 11.27 -6.25 -13.27
CA MET A 161 11.22 -6.28 -14.73
C MET A 161 11.34 -7.69 -15.33
N SER A 162 10.41 -7.99 -16.26
CA SER A 162 10.48 -9.07 -17.26
C SER A 162 10.55 -10.50 -16.73
N ASP A 163 10.14 -10.75 -15.49
CA ASP A 163 9.98 -12.12 -15.03
C ASP A 163 8.65 -12.70 -15.53
N LYS A 164 8.74 -13.59 -16.52
CA LYS A 164 7.60 -14.31 -17.11
C LYS A 164 6.79 -15.08 -16.06
N SER A 165 7.39 -15.41 -14.93
CA SER A 165 6.72 -16.11 -13.84
C SER A 165 5.50 -15.34 -13.36
N PHE A 166 5.53 -14.00 -13.39
CA PHE A 166 4.42 -13.15 -12.94
C PHE A 166 3.31 -12.93 -13.98
N GLU A 167 3.42 -13.45 -15.20
CA GLU A 167 2.35 -13.34 -16.21
C GLU A 167 1.04 -13.96 -15.71
N SER A 168 1.11 -15.11 -15.03
CA SER A 168 -0.08 -15.79 -14.47
C SER A 168 -0.71 -15.02 -13.30
N VAL A 169 0.08 -14.31 -12.49
CA VAL A 169 -0.43 -13.39 -11.45
C VAL A 169 -1.22 -12.26 -12.12
N ILE A 170 -0.69 -11.70 -13.20
CA ILE A 170 -1.37 -10.64 -13.94
C ILE A 170 -2.66 -11.14 -14.59
N LEU A 171 -2.64 -12.31 -15.23
CA LEU A 171 -3.86 -12.90 -15.77
C LEU A 171 -4.90 -13.18 -14.68
N SER A 172 -4.48 -13.58 -13.48
CA SER A 172 -5.37 -13.75 -12.33
C SER A 172 -6.07 -12.44 -11.96
N ILE A 173 -5.36 -11.31 -11.98
CA ILE A 173 -5.95 -9.98 -11.75
C ILE A 173 -7.00 -9.68 -12.80
N PHE A 174 -6.67 -9.87 -14.08
CA PHE A 174 -7.60 -9.63 -15.19
C PHE A 174 -8.86 -10.48 -15.08
N ASN A 175 -8.73 -11.75 -14.71
CA ASN A 175 -9.86 -12.66 -14.49
C ASN A 175 -10.75 -12.24 -13.30
N GLN A 176 -10.21 -11.48 -12.34
CA GLN A 176 -10.93 -11.01 -11.17
C GLN A 176 -11.48 -9.59 -11.30
N LEU A 177 -11.21 -8.87 -12.39
CA LEU A 177 -11.66 -7.49 -12.57
C LEU A 177 -13.17 -7.32 -12.41
N THR A 178 -13.95 -8.31 -12.86
CA THR A 178 -15.42 -8.30 -12.73
C THR A 178 -15.89 -8.33 -11.27
N GLN A 179 -15.04 -8.75 -10.33
CA GLN A 179 -15.32 -8.74 -8.90
C GLN A 179 -15.04 -7.37 -8.26
N TRP A 180 -14.27 -6.51 -8.92
CA TRP A 180 -13.90 -5.19 -8.43
C TRP A 180 -14.87 -4.11 -8.91
N SER A 181 -16.08 -4.12 -8.37
CA SER A 181 -17.16 -3.19 -8.75
C SER A 181 -16.85 -1.69 -8.59
N SER A 182 -15.86 -1.32 -7.78
CA SER A 182 -15.49 0.08 -7.51
C SER A 182 -14.18 0.51 -8.17
N LEU A 183 -13.47 -0.40 -8.85
CA LEU A 183 -12.19 -0.09 -9.47
C LEU A 183 -12.39 0.79 -10.70
N ILE A 184 -11.65 1.89 -10.72
CA ILE A 184 -11.61 2.89 -11.79
C ILE A 184 -10.31 2.77 -12.59
N SER A 185 -9.20 2.42 -11.94
CA SER A 185 -7.89 2.34 -12.58
C SER A 185 -7.09 1.15 -12.06
N LEU A 186 -6.55 0.37 -12.99
CA LEU A 186 -5.51 -0.62 -12.76
C LEU A 186 -4.25 -0.20 -13.51
N GLU A 187 -3.12 -0.16 -12.81
CA GLU A 187 -1.83 0.15 -13.41
C GLU A 187 -0.78 -0.89 -12.99
N ILE A 188 -0.08 -1.45 -13.97
CA ILE A 188 0.93 -2.48 -13.75
C ILE A 188 2.24 -2.03 -14.38
N TYR A 189 3.30 -1.99 -13.58
CA TYR A 189 4.66 -1.66 -14.00
C TYR A 189 5.51 -2.93 -14.15
N GLY A 190 6.43 -2.89 -15.11
CA GLY A 190 7.43 -3.96 -15.30
C GLY A 190 7.06 -5.01 -16.34
N LEU A 191 5.96 -4.82 -17.08
CA LEU A 191 5.52 -5.75 -18.12
C LEU A 191 6.33 -5.61 -19.40
N SER A 192 6.62 -6.74 -20.04
CA SER A 192 7.23 -6.74 -21.38
C SER A 192 6.23 -6.24 -22.44
N GLU A 193 6.73 -5.62 -23.52
CA GLU A 193 5.87 -5.13 -24.64
C GLU A 193 4.98 -6.27 -25.19
N LYS A 194 5.56 -7.46 -25.42
CA LYS A 194 4.81 -8.63 -25.91
C LYS A 194 3.64 -9.02 -25.01
N PHE A 195 3.83 -8.95 -23.69
CA PHE A 195 2.79 -9.33 -22.75
C PHE A 195 1.72 -8.23 -22.63
N GLN A 196 2.11 -6.96 -22.74
CA GLN A 196 1.16 -5.85 -22.86
C GLN A 196 0.25 -6.05 -24.08
N ASP A 197 0.79 -6.48 -25.22
CA ASP A 197 0.00 -6.78 -26.42
C ASP A 197 -0.97 -7.94 -26.21
N SER A 198 -0.54 -9.01 -25.53
CA SER A 198 -1.43 -10.12 -25.15
C SER A 198 -2.58 -9.66 -24.25
N ILE A 199 -2.31 -8.81 -23.26
CA ILE A 199 -3.34 -8.24 -22.37
C ILE A 199 -4.31 -7.37 -23.17
N ARG A 200 -3.80 -6.50 -24.05
CA ARG A 200 -4.63 -5.65 -24.92
C ARG A 200 -5.56 -6.48 -25.80
N GLN A 201 -5.03 -7.55 -26.41
CA GLN A 201 -5.82 -8.47 -27.23
C GLN A 201 -6.86 -9.22 -26.39
N TRP A 202 -6.48 -9.69 -25.20
CA TRP A 202 -7.41 -10.35 -24.28
C TRP A 202 -8.55 -9.42 -23.87
N LEU A 203 -8.25 -8.17 -23.48
CA LEU A 203 -9.24 -7.16 -23.14
C LEU A 203 -10.17 -6.89 -24.32
N ARG A 204 -9.68 -6.72 -25.55
CA ARG A 204 -10.56 -6.54 -26.71
C ARG A 204 -11.54 -7.70 -26.93
N ASN A 205 -11.16 -8.91 -26.54
CA ASN A 205 -11.97 -10.11 -26.77
C ASN A 205 -12.89 -10.47 -25.59
N HIS A 206 -12.57 -10.03 -24.37
CA HIS A 206 -13.25 -10.44 -23.12
C HIS A 206 -13.73 -9.28 -22.27
N SER A 207 -13.45 -8.03 -22.66
CA SER A 207 -13.86 -6.86 -21.91
C SER A 207 -15.39 -6.76 -21.91
N PRO A 208 -16.02 -6.70 -20.72
CA PRO A 208 -17.42 -6.29 -20.62
C PRO A 208 -17.62 -4.81 -20.99
N PHE A 209 -16.53 -4.04 -21.17
CA PHE A 209 -16.50 -2.62 -21.52
C PHE A 209 -16.45 -2.38 -23.05
N ASN A 210 -17.10 -3.26 -23.83
CA ASN A 210 -17.34 -3.05 -25.26
C ASN A 210 -18.20 -1.79 -25.45
N ASP A 211 -17.57 -0.62 -25.59
CA ASP A 211 -17.82 0.32 -26.70
C ASP A 211 -17.46 1.80 -26.45
N SER A 212 -16.93 2.25 -25.29
CA SER A 212 -16.51 3.68 -25.24
C SER A 212 -15.38 4.18 -24.32
N ASP A 213 -15.07 3.63 -23.13
CA ASP A 213 -14.28 4.45 -22.17
C ASP A 213 -13.08 3.79 -21.47
N SER A 214 -12.76 2.51 -21.74
CA SER A 214 -11.53 1.92 -21.19
C SER A 214 -10.30 2.42 -21.96
N PHE A 215 -9.74 3.56 -21.55
CA PHE A 215 -8.55 4.12 -22.17
C PHE A 215 -7.32 3.31 -21.72
N ILE A 216 -6.58 2.76 -22.68
CA ILE A 216 -5.24 2.19 -22.42
C ILE A 216 -4.23 3.29 -22.73
N SER A 217 -3.82 4.06 -21.72
CA SER A 217 -2.80 5.10 -21.93
C SER A 217 -1.41 4.49 -21.92
N GLU A 218 -0.65 4.68 -23.00
CA GLU A 218 0.77 4.37 -23.04
C GLU A 218 1.55 5.40 -22.20
N TYR A 219 2.10 4.94 -21.08
CA TYR A 219 3.18 5.61 -20.36
C TYR A 219 4.42 4.69 -20.41
N PRO A 220 5.64 5.23 -20.34
CA PRO A 220 6.82 4.78 -21.09
C PRO A 220 7.02 3.26 -21.13
N LYS A 221 6.82 2.61 -22.30
CA LYS A 221 7.10 1.21 -22.74
C LYS A 221 6.86 0.02 -21.78
N ARG A 222 6.66 0.23 -20.48
CA ARG A 222 6.72 -0.76 -19.39
C ARG A 222 5.61 -0.58 -18.36
N THR A 223 4.73 0.40 -18.59
CA THR A 223 3.57 0.66 -17.77
C THR A 223 2.33 0.31 -18.58
N PHE A 224 1.55 -0.64 -18.08
CA PHE A 224 0.22 -0.92 -18.57
C PHE A 224 -0.79 -0.20 -17.68
N LYS A 225 -1.68 0.59 -18.28
CA LYS A 225 -2.76 1.26 -17.55
C LYS A 225 -4.11 0.92 -18.19
N LEU A 226 -5.07 0.59 -17.35
CA LEU A 226 -6.45 0.33 -17.71
C LEU A 226 -7.36 1.21 -16.87
N TRP A 227 -8.13 2.07 -17.53
CA TRP A 227 -9.29 2.73 -16.94
C TRP A 227 -10.52 1.86 -17.17
N LEU A 228 -11.38 1.70 -16.16
CA LEU A 228 -12.58 0.85 -16.17
C LEU A 228 -13.85 1.70 -16.09
#